data_AF-A0A9W6N9V5-F1
#
_entry.id   AF-A0A9W6N9V5-F1
#
_cell.length_a   1.000
_cell.length_b   1.000
_cell.length_c   1.000
_cell.angle_alpha   90.00
_cell.angle_beta   90.00
_cell.angle_gamma   90.00
#
_symmetry.space_group_name_H-M   'P 1'
#
loop_
_entity.id
_entity.type
_entity.pdbx_description
1 polymer ?
#
loop_
_entity_poly.entity_id
_entity_poly.type
_entity_poly.pdbx_seq_one_letter_code
_entity_poly.pdbx_strand_id
1 'polypeptide(L)' 'MTKQPFTTRIDADVLALARQLADAERRSITALIEVALLEYAERRGISVAEKSQEVAEPKRGK' A
#
# COMPACT_ATOMS: atom_id res chain seq x y z
N MET A 1 9.35 10.39 1.30
CA MET A 1 8.18 9.87 2.03
C MET A 1 8.65 8.88 3.07
N THR A 2 8.22 9.03 4.32
CA THR A 2 8.51 8.04 5.36
C THR A 2 7.59 6.84 5.15
N LYS A 3 8.17 5.65 4.89
CA LYS A 3 7.38 4.43 4.74
C LYS A 3 6.90 3.96 6.11
N GLN A 4 5.60 3.69 6.23
CA GLN A 4 5.02 3.04 7.41
C GLN A 4 4.77 1.55 7.12
N PRO A 5 4.90 0.67 8.13
CA PRO A 5 4.60 -0.74 7.94
C PRO A 5 3.11 -0.95 7.63
N PHE A 6 2.82 -1.84 6.69
CA PHE A 6 1.47 -2.28 6.36
C PHE A 6 1.29 -3.74 6.77
N THR A 7 0.57 -3.96 7.87
CA THR A 7 0.27 -5.31 8.38
C THR A 7 -1.20 -5.61 8.13
N THR A 8 -1.48 -6.72 7.44
CA THR A 8 -2.85 -7.16 7.18
C THR A 8 -2.96 -8.68 7.22
N ARG A 9 -4.16 -9.20 7.48
CA ARG A 9 -4.49 -10.61 7.26
C ARG A 9 -4.85 -10.78 5.80
N ILE A 10 -4.29 -11.80 5.17
CA ILE A 10 -4.54 -12.13 3.77
C ILE A 10 -4.80 -13.62 3.67
N ASP A 11 -5.71 -13.99 2.77
CA ASP A 11 -5.97 -15.39 2.46
C ASP A 11 -4.69 -16.07 1.93
N ALA A 12 -4.50 -17.35 2.29
CA ALA A 12 -3.29 -18.09 1.97
C ALA A 12 -3.07 -18.25 0.45
N ASP A 13 -4.15 -18.48 -0.30
CA ASP A 13 -4.08 -18.68 -1.75
C ASP A 13 -3.77 -17.36 -2.46
N VAL A 14 -4.34 -16.26 -1.96
CA VAL A 14 -4.03 -14.91 -2.47
C VAL A 14 -2.58 -14.53 -2.18
N LEU A 15 -2.05 -14.89 -1.01
CA LEU A 15 -0.64 -14.66 -0.68
C LEU A 15 0.30 -15.49 -1.58
N ALA A 16 -0.07 -16.73 -1.91
CA ALA A 16 0.69 -17.57 -2.83
C ALA A 16 0.74 -16.94 -4.23
N LEU A 17 -0.40 -16.46 -4.74
CA LEU A 17 -0.46 -15.73 -6.01
C LEU A 17 0.42 -14.47 -5.98
N ALA A 18 0.35 -13.67 -4.91
CA ALA A 18 1.16 -12.46 -4.79
C ALA A 18 2.67 -12.74 -4.83
N ARG A 19 3.10 -13.89 -4.29
CA ARG A 19 4.49 -14.35 -4.35
C ARG A 19 4.91 -14.73 -5.77
N GLN A 20 4.07 -15.47 -6.49
CA GLN A 20 4.34 -15.82 -7.88
C GLN A 20 4.47 -14.59 -8.78
N LEU A 21 3.58 -13.59 -8.60
CA LEU A 21 3.65 -12.32 -9.33
C LEU A 21 4.92 -11.53 -9.00
N ALA A 22 5.27 -11.47 -7.71
CA ALA A 22 6.47 -10.78 -7.25
C ALA A 22 7.74 -11.35 -7.90
N ASP A 23 7.84 -12.68 -7.97
CA ASP A 23 8.95 -13.39 -8.60
C ASP A 23 8.99 -13.12 -10.11
N ALA A 24 7.84 -13.21 -10.79
CA ALA A 24 7.75 -12.98 -12.23
C ALA A 24 8.16 -11.55 -12.63
N GLU A 25 7.80 -10.55 -11.81
CA GLU A 25 8.11 -9.14 -12.07
C GLU A 25 9.45 -8.69 -11.47
N ARG A 26 10.17 -9.55 -10.74
CA ARG A 26 11.39 -9.22 -9.98
C ARG A 26 11.17 -8.04 -9.03
N ARG A 27 10.04 -8.03 -8.33
CA ARG A 27 9.63 -6.98 -7.39
C ARG A 27 9.25 -7.57 -6.04
N SER A 28 9.20 -6.73 -5.01
CA SER A 28 8.65 -7.17 -3.72
C SER A 28 7.12 -7.20 -3.76
N ILE A 29 6.52 -8.06 -2.94
CA ILE A 29 5.06 -8.07 -2.72
C ILE A 29 4.55 -6.69 -2.29
N THR A 30 5.32 -5.98 -1.44
CA THR A 30 4.99 -4.62 -1.02
C THR A 30 4.90 -3.65 -2.20
N ALA A 31 5.84 -3.71 -3.15
CA ALA A 31 5.79 -2.86 -4.33
C ALA A 31 4.58 -3.19 -5.23
N LEU A 32 4.23 -4.47 -5.37
CA LEU A 32 3.02 -4.87 -6.09
C LEU A 32 1.74 -4.33 -5.43
N ILE A 33 1.65 -4.41 -4.10
CA ILE A 33 0.52 -3.86 -3.35
C ILE A 33 0.44 -2.34 -3.52
N GLU A 34 1.57 -1.63 -3.45
CA GLU A 34 1.61 -0.17 -3.67
C GLU A 34 1.05 0.17 -5.07
N VAL A 35 1.50 -0.53 -6.12
CA VAL A 35 1.00 -0.31 -7.49
C VAL A 35 -0.50 -0.63 -7.61
N ALA A 36 -0.93 -1.78 -7.10
CA ALA A 36 -2.33 -2.19 -7.17
C ALA A 36 -3.28 -1.21 -6.47
N LEU A 37 -2.85 -0.62 -5.34
CA LEU A 37 -3.62 0.41 -4.64
C LEU A 37 -3.71 1.71 -5.43
N LEU A 38 -2.62 2.13 -6.08
CA LEU A 38 -2.60 3.32 -6.93
C LEU A 38 -3.52 3.16 -8.14
N GLU A 39 -3.42 2.02 -8.85
CA GLU A 39 -4.29 1.73 -9.98
C GLU A 39 -5.77 1.62 -9.55
N TYR A 40 -6.04 1.00 -8.41
CA TYR A 40 -7.41 0.91 -7.89
C TYR A 40 -7.98 2.30 -7.57
N ALA A 41 -7.17 3.19 -6.98
CA ALA A 41 -7.54 4.56 -6.69
C ALA A 41 -7.84 5.34 -7.98
N GLU A 42 -6.96 5.23 -8.99
CA GLU A 42 -7.13 5.88 -10.30
C GLU A 42 -8.42 5.44 -10.99
N ARG A 43 -8.69 4.13 -11.05
CA ARG A 43 -9.94 3.57 -11.61
C ARG A 43 -11.21 4.05 -10.89
N ARG A 44 -11.07 4.54 -9.65
CA ARG A 44 -12.16 5.09 -8.83
C ARG A 44 -12.18 6.62 -8.83
N GLY A 45 -11.25 7.28 -9.50
CA GLY A 45 -11.10 8.75 -9.46
C GLY A 45 -10.64 9.29 -8.11
N ILE A 46 -9.98 8.48 -7.28
CA ILE A 46 -9.48 8.88 -5.96
C ILE A 46 -8.07 9.44 -6.11
N SER A 47 -7.85 10.70 -5.70
CA SER A 47 -6.53 11.32 -5.73
C SER A 47 -5.74 11.03 -4.44
N VAL A 48 -4.48 10.64 -4.59
CA VAL A 48 -3.53 10.44 -3.47
C VAL A 48 -3.08 11.78 -2.87
N ALA A 49 -3.26 12.88 -3.61
CA ALA A 49 -2.76 14.20 -3.23
C ALA A 49 -3.44 14.78 -1.96
N GLU A 50 -4.66 14.35 -1.63
CA GLU A 50 -5.47 14.99 -0.57
C GLU A 50 -5.15 14.52 0.86
N LYS A 51 -4.43 13.39 1.05
CA LYS A 51 -4.27 12.78 2.39
C LYS A 51 -2.90 12.96 3.06
N SER A 52 -1.94 13.60 2.39
CA SER A 52 -0.59 13.75 2.95
C SER A 52 -0.48 14.78 4.08
N GLN A 53 -1.54 15.55 4.38
CA GLN A 53 -1.53 16.58 5.43
C GLN A 53 -2.04 16.12 6.80
N GLU A 54 -2.73 14.98 6.93
CA GLU A 54 -3.43 14.64 8.18
C GLU A 54 -2.60 13.82 9.19
N VAL A 55 -1.51 13.16 8.76
CA VAL A 55 -0.76 12.21 9.62
C VAL A 55 0.42 12.88 10.36
N ALA A 56 0.57 14.21 10.28
CA ALA A 56 1.75 14.94 10.76
C ALA A 56 1.54 15.79 12.03
N GLU A 57 0.66 15.41 12.96
CA GLU A 57 0.64 16.03 14.29
C GLU A 57 0.31 15.02 15.41
N PRO A 58 1.32 14.54 16.17
CA PRO A 58 1.05 14.07 17.52
C PRO A 58 0.87 15.31 18.39
N LYS A 59 -0.38 15.66 18.72
CA LYS A 59 -0.67 16.64 19.77
C LYS A 59 -0.11 16.12 21.10
N ARG A 60 1.12 16.51 21.43
CA ARG A 60 1.65 16.39 22.79
C ARG A 60 0.87 17.38 23.66
N GLY A 61 -0.05 16.83 24.46
CA GLY A 61 -0.74 17.54 25.53
C GLY A 61 0.23 17.98 26.63
N LYS A 62 -0.21 19.05 27.31
CA LYS A 62 0.45 19.83 28.38
C LYS A 62 1.20 19.03 29.44
#